data_AF-A0AAU4BYZ6-F1
#
_entry.id   AF-A0AAU4BYZ6-F1
#
_cell.length_a   1.000
_cell.length_b   1.000
_cell.length_c   1.000
_cell.angle_alpha   90.00
_cell.angle_beta   90.00
_cell.angle_gamma   90.00
#
_symmetry.space_group_name_H-M   'P 1'
#
loop_
_entity.id
_entity.type
_entity.pdbx_description
1 polymer ?
#
loop_
_entity_poly.entity_id
_entity_poly.type
_entity_poly.pdbx_seq_one_letter_code
_entity_poly.pdbx_strand_id
1 'polypeptide(L)'
;MEGGVDWRRFAEQMASMARDLLAQDSVGATLERITTSATELVSGCDAAGILVLRDSQVESLAPTDRLVVDSDRLQARLGEGPCFDAARSGTGERVYRIADLTVERQRWPAYAPRAHALGLGSMMGFLLFTEDEDLGALNLYSRRPGAFGEASELAGWLLASHAAVAFSSARTHAQMERAVATRHAIGEAMGILMGSHHLSEEQAFDVLRRYSQENNVKLREVARLVCEKGGLS
;
A
#
# COMPACT_ATOMS: atom_id res chain seq x y z
N MET A 1 -27.15 -0.69 -25.28
CA MET A 1 -25.98 -1.29 -25.97
C MET A 1 -24.77 -0.87 -25.17
N GLU A 2 -24.34 -1.73 -24.25
CA GLU A 2 -23.13 -1.49 -23.46
C GLU A 2 -21.93 -1.52 -24.40
N GLY A 3 -21.13 -0.45 -24.39
CA GLY A 3 -19.83 -0.44 -25.04
C GLY A 3 -18.97 -1.47 -24.33
N GLY A 4 -18.83 -2.66 -24.92
CA GLY A 4 -17.94 -3.70 -24.43
C GLY A 4 -16.51 -3.16 -24.31
N VAL A 5 -15.76 -3.67 -23.34
CA VAL A 5 -14.36 -3.33 -23.16
C VAL A 5 -13.61 -3.64 -24.46
N ASP A 6 -12.95 -2.63 -25.03
CA ASP A 6 -11.98 -2.83 -26.11
C ASP A 6 -10.74 -3.49 -25.53
N TRP A 7 -10.74 -4.83 -25.54
CA TRP A 7 -9.67 -5.63 -24.95
C TRP A 7 -8.31 -5.42 -25.61
N ARG A 8 -8.28 -4.96 -26.87
CA ARG A 8 -7.02 -4.60 -27.52
C ARG A 8 -6.45 -3.35 -26.87
N ARG A 9 -7.27 -2.29 -26.76
CA ARG A 9 -6.87 -1.05 -26.09
C ARG A 9 -6.50 -1.29 -24.63
N PHE A 10 -7.29 -2.10 -23.91
CA PHE A 10 -6.99 -2.49 -22.54
C PHE A 10 -5.63 -3.17 -22.43
N ALA A 11 -5.32 -4.14 -23.32
CA ALA A 11 -4.02 -4.81 -23.32
C ALA A 11 -2.85 -3.84 -23.60
N GLU A 12 -3.03 -2.90 -24.53
CA GLU A 12 -2.03 -1.85 -24.83
C GLU A 12 -1.80 -0.95 -23.61
N GLN A 13 -2.87 -0.54 -22.92
CA GLN A 13 -2.77 0.28 -21.69
C GLN A 13 -2.17 -0.50 -20.52
N MET A 14 -2.53 -1.77 -20.33
CA MET A 14 -1.93 -2.66 -19.33
C MET A 14 -0.42 -2.83 -19.56
N ALA A 15 -0.01 -3.00 -20.81
CA ALA A 15 1.42 -3.09 -21.16
C ALA A 15 2.15 -1.77 -20.89
N SER A 16 1.51 -0.62 -21.13
CA SER A 16 2.06 0.69 -20.76
C SER A 16 2.22 0.81 -19.25
N MET A 17 1.15 0.52 -18.50
CA MET A 17 1.14 0.56 -17.04
C MET A 17 2.26 -0.33 -16.46
N ALA A 18 2.46 -1.55 -16.95
CA ALA A 18 3.52 -2.43 -16.45
C ALA A 18 4.92 -1.79 -16.58
N ARG A 19 5.20 -1.06 -17.67
CA ARG A 19 6.45 -0.30 -17.84
C ARG A 19 6.49 0.94 -16.94
N ASP A 20 5.38 1.66 -16.82
CA ASP A 20 5.28 2.84 -15.95
C ASP A 20 5.53 2.47 -14.49
N LEU A 21 4.97 1.34 -14.03
CA LEU A 21 5.14 0.82 -12.67
C LEU A 21 6.59 0.46 -12.38
N LEU A 22 7.28 -0.16 -13.34
CA LEU A 22 8.70 -0.48 -13.23
C LEU A 22 9.58 0.78 -13.16
N ALA A 23 9.16 1.87 -13.81
CA ALA A 23 9.90 3.12 -13.87
C ALA A 23 9.69 4.03 -12.65
N GLN A 24 8.92 3.62 -11.64
CA GLN A 24 8.69 4.44 -10.45
C GLN A 24 9.87 4.37 -9.47
N ASP A 25 10.26 5.53 -8.95
CA ASP A 25 11.45 5.66 -8.09
C ASP A 25 11.18 5.41 -6.59
N SER A 26 9.91 5.17 -6.20
CA SER A 26 9.56 4.94 -4.80
C SER A 26 8.29 4.11 -4.66
N VAL A 27 8.16 3.47 -3.49
CA VAL A 27 6.93 2.74 -3.12
C VAL A 27 5.69 3.63 -3.21
N GLY A 28 5.78 4.88 -2.74
CA GLY A 28 4.66 5.82 -2.79
C GLY A 28 4.21 6.09 -4.23
N ALA A 29 5.16 6.40 -5.11
CA ALA A 29 4.89 6.66 -6.53
C ALA A 29 4.34 5.41 -7.25
N THR A 30 4.83 4.21 -6.92
CA THR A 30 4.25 2.94 -7.41
C THR A 30 2.79 2.80 -7.01
N LEU A 31 2.46 3.06 -5.73
CA LEU A 31 1.08 2.95 -5.23
C LEU A 31 0.15 3.97 -5.89
N GLU A 32 0.58 5.22 -6.06
CA GLU A 32 -0.16 6.26 -6.77
C GLU A 32 -0.41 5.91 -8.24
N ARG A 33 0.60 5.33 -8.92
CA ARG A 33 0.42 4.88 -10.30
C ARG A 33 -0.57 3.71 -10.38
N ILE A 34 -0.55 2.77 -9.44
CA ILE A 34 -1.51 1.65 -9.38
C ILE A 34 -2.95 2.18 -9.28
N THR A 35 -3.23 3.05 -8.31
CA THR A 35 -4.60 3.51 -8.05
C THR A 35 -5.11 4.42 -9.16
N THR A 36 -4.24 5.25 -9.74
CA THR A 36 -4.57 6.04 -10.94
C THR A 36 -4.90 5.12 -12.12
N SER A 37 -4.09 4.08 -12.37
CA SER A 37 -4.34 3.13 -13.45
C SER A 37 -5.68 2.40 -13.27
N ALA A 38 -6.12 2.18 -12.04
CA ALA A 38 -7.43 1.61 -11.77
C ALA A 38 -8.58 2.47 -12.29
N THR A 39 -8.50 3.78 -12.09
CA THR A 39 -9.48 4.74 -12.63
C THR A 39 -9.41 4.90 -14.16
N GLU A 40 -8.23 4.64 -14.76
CA GLU A 40 -8.03 4.71 -16.22
C GLU A 40 -8.50 3.44 -16.96
N LEU A 41 -8.31 2.28 -16.35
CA LEU A 41 -8.47 0.96 -16.98
C LEU A 41 -9.81 0.30 -16.67
N VAL A 42 -10.35 0.50 -15.46
CA VAL A 42 -11.56 -0.17 -15.02
C VAL A 42 -12.77 0.73 -15.27
N SER A 43 -13.59 0.33 -16.25
CA SER A 43 -14.82 1.03 -16.57
C SER A 43 -15.74 1.12 -15.36
N GLY A 44 -16.20 2.34 -15.06
CA GLY A 44 -17.06 2.62 -13.90
C GLY A 44 -16.31 2.96 -12.61
N CYS A 45 -14.97 2.88 -12.58
CA CYS A 45 -14.18 3.26 -11.42
C CYS A 45 -14.00 4.79 -11.35
N ASP A 46 -14.67 5.44 -10.41
CA ASP A 46 -14.57 6.88 -10.19
C ASP A 46 -13.43 7.23 -9.22
N ALA A 47 -13.10 6.33 -8.30
CA ALA A 47 -12.01 6.50 -7.34
C ALA A 47 -11.42 5.15 -6.93
N ALA A 48 -10.16 5.16 -6.49
CA ALA A 48 -9.45 3.96 -6.06
C ALA A 48 -8.50 4.26 -4.90
N GLY A 49 -8.19 3.23 -4.12
CA GLY A 49 -7.19 3.27 -3.06
C GLY A 49 -6.70 1.88 -2.69
N ILE A 50 -5.54 1.81 -2.04
CA ILE A 50 -5.01 0.54 -1.54
C ILE A 50 -5.17 0.53 -0.03
N LEU A 51 -5.92 -0.43 0.48
CA LEU A 51 -6.15 -0.62 1.89
C LEU A 51 -5.12 -1.57 2.47
N VAL A 52 -4.46 -1.18 3.55
CA VAL A 52 -3.59 -2.09 4.32
C VAL A 52 -4.04 -2.15 5.77
N LEU A 53 -3.86 -3.32 6.39
CA LEU A 53 -4.03 -3.49 7.82
C LEU A 53 -2.66 -3.41 8.50
N ARG A 54 -2.48 -2.43 9.39
CA ARG A 54 -1.28 -2.30 10.24
C ARG A 54 -1.71 -2.20 11.69
N ASP A 55 -1.19 -3.08 12.54
CA ASP A 55 -1.47 -3.07 13.99
C ASP A 55 -2.98 -2.98 14.33
N SER A 56 -3.79 -3.74 13.58
CA SER A 56 -5.27 -3.74 13.65
C SER A 56 -5.95 -2.42 13.27
N GLN A 57 -5.22 -1.48 12.67
CA GLN A 57 -5.76 -0.26 12.07
C GLN A 57 -5.76 -0.35 10.55
N VAL A 58 -6.81 0.22 9.96
CA VAL A 58 -7.01 0.32 8.53
C VAL A 58 -6.33 1.61 8.04
N GLU A 59 -5.42 1.50 7.07
CA GLU A 59 -4.73 2.62 6.44
C GLU A 59 -5.01 2.64 4.93
N SER A 60 -5.47 3.77 4.41
CA SER A 60 -5.66 4.01 2.97
C SER A 60 -4.37 4.58 2.38
N LEU A 61 -3.75 3.84 1.47
CA LEU A 61 -2.59 4.24 0.70
C LEU A 61 -3.01 4.73 -0.68
N ALA A 62 -2.36 5.82 -1.14
CA ALA A 62 -2.53 6.40 -2.47
C ALA A 62 -3.99 6.61 -2.92
N PRO A 63 -4.87 7.21 -2.10
CA PRO A 63 -6.26 7.45 -2.49
C PRO A 63 -6.34 8.46 -3.65
N THR A 64 -7.09 8.14 -4.71
CA THR A 64 -7.28 9.07 -5.85
C THR A 64 -8.36 10.11 -5.60
N ASP A 65 -9.25 9.89 -4.64
CA ASP A 65 -10.31 10.81 -4.23
C ASP A 65 -10.49 10.77 -2.71
N ARG A 66 -10.94 11.89 -2.15
CA ARG A 66 -11.28 12.02 -0.74
C ARG A 66 -12.37 11.03 -0.29
N LEU A 67 -13.27 10.63 -1.20
CA LEU A 67 -14.28 9.59 -0.98
C LEU A 67 -13.68 8.32 -0.38
N VAL A 68 -12.50 7.89 -0.85
CA VAL A 68 -11.82 6.68 -0.37
C VAL A 68 -11.47 6.82 1.11
N VAL A 69 -10.79 7.91 1.46
CA VAL A 69 -10.37 8.19 2.84
C VAL A 69 -11.57 8.36 3.77
N ASP A 70 -12.61 9.07 3.33
CA ASP A 70 -13.79 9.31 4.15
C ASP A 70 -14.62 8.03 4.35
N SER A 71 -14.67 7.16 3.34
CA SER A 71 -15.28 5.82 3.43
C SER A 71 -14.53 4.93 4.41
N ASP A 72 -13.20 4.85 4.33
CA ASP A 72 -12.39 3.99 5.20
C ASP A 72 -12.41 4.48 6.66
N ARG A 73 -12.34 5.80 6.87
CA ARG A 73 -12.54 6.40 8.21
C ARG A 73 -13.92 6.13 8.77
N LEU A 74 -14.95 6.13 7.92
CA LEU A 74 -16.31 5.80 8.34
C LEU A 74 -16.40 4.35 8.80
N GLN A 75 -15.82 3.41 8.05
CA GLN A 75 -15.74 2.00 8.47
C GLN A 75 -15.03 1.87 9.81
N ALA A 76 -13.85 2.48 9.96
CA ALA A 76 -13.06 2.42 11.19
C ALA A 76 -13.83 2.94 12.41
N ARG A 77 -14.54 4.07 12.26
CA ARG A 77 -15.34 4.65 13.35
C ARG A 77 -16.54 3.80 13.74
N LEU A 78 -17.16 3.11 12.78
CA LEU A 78 -18.36 2.32 13.02
C LEU A 78 -18.07 0.87 13.39
N GLY A 79 -16.87 0.37 13.11
CA GLY A 79 -16.52 -1.05 13.28
C GLY A 79 -17.31 -1.97 12.33
N GLU A 80 -17.74 -1.41 11.19
CA GLU A 80 -18.67 -2.01 10.23
C GLU A 80 -18.29 -1.62 8.81
N GLY A 81 -18.52 -2.52 7.85
CA GLY A 81 -18.31 -2.28 6.43
C GLY A 81 -17.51 -3.39 5.75
N PRO A 82 -17.32 -3.31 4.42
CA PRO A 82 -16.65 -4.34 3.63
C PRO A 82 -15.26 -4.71 4.15
N CYS A 83 -14.48 -3.74 4.61
CA CYS A 83 -13.14 -3.98 5.13
C CYS A 83 -13.15 -4.75 6.45
N PHE A 84 -14.16 -4.52 7.30
CA PHE A 84 -14.33 -5.26 8.56
C PHE A 84 -14.82 -6.68 8.32
N ASP A 85 -15.74 -6.85 7.36
CA ASP A 85 -16.19 -8.17 6.95
C ASP A 85 -15.00 -8.97 6.41
N ALA A 86 -14.24 -8.42 5.46
CA ALA A 86 -13.06 -9.09 4.89
C ALA A 86 -12.05 -9.50 5.97
N ALA A 87 -11.79 -8.64 6.96
CA ALA A 87 -10.90 -8.96 8.08
C ALA A 87 -11.44 -10.06 9.02
N ARG A 88 -12.77 -10.19 9.16
CA ARG A 88 -13.41 -11.18 10.04
C ARG A 88 -13.66 -12.52 9.36
N SER A 89 -13.95 -12.52 8.06
CA SER A 89 -14.41 -13.69 7.34
C SER A 89 -13.33 -14.77 7.28
N GLY A 90 -12.05 -14.41 7.13
CA GLY A 90 -10.97 -15.38 6.94
C GLY A 90 -11.20 -16.34 5.75
N THR A 91 -12.15 -16.02 4.87
CA THR A 91 -12.74 -16.92 3.87
C THR A 91 -11.86 -17.12 2.64
N GLY A 92 -10.75 -16.40 2.53
CA GLY A 92 -9.88 -16.45 1.36
C GLY A 92 -10.53 -15.90 0.09
N GLU A 93 -11.65 -15.19 0.20
CA GLU A 93 -12.25 -14.45 -0.93
C GLU A 93 -11.26 -13.37 -1.39
N ARG A 94 -10.79 -13.52 -2.62
CA ARG A 94 -9.79 -12.63 -3.23
C ARG A 94 -10.40 -11.41 -3.90
N VAL A 95 -11.72 -11.44 -4.12
CA VAL A 95 -12.50 -10.35 -4.68
C VAL A 95 -13.82 -10.24 -3.95
N TYR A 96 -14.21 -9.01 -3.64
CA TYR A 96 -15.56 -8.72 -3.17
C TYR A 96 -16.19 -7.67 -4.09
N ARG A 97 -17.50 -7.79 -4.29
CA ARG A 97 -18.29 -6.87 -5.12
C ARG A 97 -19.55 -6.46 -4.37
N ILE A 98 -19.71 -5.15 -4.21
CA ILE A 98 -20.93 -4.51 -3.74
C ILE A 98 -21.56 -3.86 -4.96
N ALA A 99 -22.55 -4.53 -5.54
CA ALA A 99 -23.21 -4.06 -6.76
C ALA A 99 -24.02 -2.79 -6.50
N ASP A 100 -24.72 -2.69 -5.37
CA ASP A 100 -25.52 -1.52 -5.00
C ASP A 100 -25.46 -1.35 -3.48
N LEU A 101 -24.78 -0.31 -3.01
CA LEU A 101 -24.64 -0.04 -1.58
C LEU A 101 -25.99 0.29 -0.91
N THR A 102 -26.97 0.79 -1.67
CA THR A 102 -28.24 1.27 -1.10
C THR A 102 -29.10 0.13 -0.54
N VAL A 103 -28.92 -1.09 -1.05
CA VAL A 103 -29.62 -2.30 -0.59
C VAL A 103 -28.88 -3.05 0.53
N GLU A 104 -27.61 -2.71 0.79
CA GLU A 104 -26.77 -3.37 1.82
C GLU A 104 -27.09 -2.92 3.26
N ARG A 105 -28.19 -2.21 3.49
CA ARG A 105 -28.58 -1.69 4.82
C ARG A 105 -28.83 -2.78 5.86
N GLN A 106 -29.22 -3.99 5.44
CA GLN A 106 -29.39 -5.10 6.36
C GLN A 106 -28.03 -5.65 6.82
N ARG A 107 -27.06 -5.70 5.92
CA ARG A 107 -25.69 -6.15 6.20
C ARG A 107 -24.91 -5.12 7.00
N TRP A 108 -25.04 -3.85 6.63
CA TRP A 108 -24.36 -2.73 7.26
C TRP A 108 -25.29 -1.58 7.63
N PRO A 109 -26.14 -1.74 8.66
CA PRO A 109 -27.13 -0.74 9.06
C PRO A 109 -26.58 0.64 9.40
N ALA A 110 -25.36 0.75 9.92
CA ALA A 110 -24.77 2.05 10.29
C ALA A 110 -23.91 2.64 9.16
N TYR A 111 -23.18 1.80 8.42
CA TYR A 111 -22.23 2.21 7.39
C TYR A 111 -22.91 2.50 6.04
N ALA A 112 -23.72 1.57 5.49
CA ALA A 112 -24.29 1.71 4.15
C ALA A 112 -25.03 3.04 3.91
N PRO A 113 -25.95 3.52 4.77
CA PRO A 113 -26.63 4.80 4.53
C PRO A 113 -25.70 6.01 4.59
N ARG A 114 -24.66 5.98 5.45
CA ARG A 114 -23.70 7.08 5.60
C ARG A 114 -22.68 7.09 4.46
N ALA A 115 -22.20 5.93 4.04
CA ALA A 115 -21.33 5.80 2.88
C ALA A 115 -22.06 6.20 1.59
N HIS A 116 -23.35 5.87 1.46
CA HIS A 116 -24.16 6.40 0.36
C HIS A 116 -24.29 7.93 0.40
N ALA A 117 -24.44 8.54 1.58
CA ALA A 117 -24.46 9.99 1.72
C ALA A 117 -23.11 10.67 1.38
N LEU A 118 -21.99 9.93 1.45
CA LEU A 118 -20.69 10.38 0.92
C LEU A 118 -20.62 10.32 -0.62
N GLY A 119 -21.62 9.72 -1.27
CA GLY A 119 -21.70 9.55 -2.70
C GLY A 119 -21.24 8.17 -3.19
N LEU A 120 -21.06 7.18 -2.31
CA LEU A 120 -20.72 5.81 -2.72
C LEU A 120 -21.97 5.07 -3.25
N GLY A 121 -21.89 4.56 -4.48
CA GLY A 121 -22.96 3.80 -5.13
C GLY A 121 -22.65 2.31 -5.23
N SER A 122 -21.44 1.95 -5.64
CA SER A 122 -20.97 0.56 -5.71
C SER A 122 -19.48 0.49 -5.41
N MET A 123 -18.99 -0.69 -5.07
CA MET A 123 -17.59 -0.92 -4.72
C MET A 123 -17.14 -2.31 -5.18
N MET A 124 -15.87 -2.44 -5.52
CA MET A 124 -15.21 -3.71 -5.77
C MET A 124 -13.84 -3.67 -5.12
N GLY A 125 -13.37 -4.77 -4.54
CA GLY A 125 -12.01 -4.81 -4.04
C GLY A 125 -11.33 -6.12 -4.37
N PHE A 126 -10.02 -6.04 -4.56
CA PHE A 126 -9.15 -7.11 -5.00
C PHE A 126 -8.00 -7.24 -4.02
N LEU A 127 -7.80 -8.44 -3.48
CA LEU A 127 -6.64 -8.72 -2.64
C LEU A 127 -5.36 -8.59 -3.49
N LEU A 128 -4.39 -7.84 -2.98
CA LEU A 128 -3.04 -7.75 -3.53
C LEU A 128 -2.18 -8.74 -2.75
N PHE A 129 -1.74 -9.80 -3.43
CA PHE A 129 -0.92 -10.83 -2.81
C PHE A 129 0.10 -11.36 -3.82
N THR A 130 1.20 -11.87 -3.30
CA THR A 130 2.13 -12.74 -4.03
C THR A 130 2.14 -14.13 -3.38
N GLU A 131 3.02 -15.03 -3.79
CA GLU A 131 3.18 -16.32 -3.09
C GLU A 131 3.65 -16.14 -1.64
N ASP A 132 4.42 -15.08 -1.37
CA ASP A 132 5.14 -14.89 -0.11
C ASP A 132 4.48 -13.89 0.85
N GLU A 133 3.58 -13.03 0.36
CA GLU A 133 3.06 -11.91 1.15
C GLU A 133 1.65 -11.43 0.75
N ASP A 134 0.89 -11.00 1.77
CA ASP A 134 -0.31 -10.17 1.61
C ASP A 134 0.11 -8.69 1.67
N LEU A 135 -0.30 -7.94 0.64
CA LEU A 135 0.04 -6.54 0.44
C LEU A 135 -1.13 -5.59 0.75
N GLY A 136 -2.30 -6.12 1.11
CA GLY A 136 -3.54 -5.37 1.31
C GLY A 136 -4.53 -5.58 0.16
N ALA A 137 -5.43 -4.62 -0.06
CA ALA A 137 -6.46 -4.73 -1.09
C ALA A 137 -6.55 -3.45 -1.93
N LEU A 138 -6.62 -3.60 -3.25
CA LEU A 138 -6.98 -2.53 -4.18
C LEU A 138 -8.50 -2.40 -4.21
N ASN A 139 -9.02 -1.28 -3.74
CA ASN A 139 -10.44 -0.98 -3.69
C ASN A 139 -10.81 0.04 -4.77
N LEU A 140 -11.86 -0.26 -5.51
CA LEU A 140 -12.45 0.55 -6.57
C LEU A 140 -13.83 1.02 -6.14
N TYR A 141 -14.12 2.29 -6.35
CA TYR A 141 -15.31 2.97 -5.87
C TYR A 141 -16.02 3.59 -7.07
N SER A 142 -17.35 3.44 -7.14
CA SER A 142 -18.17 4.19 -8.07
C SER A 142 -19.26 4.95 -7.32
N ARG A 143 -19.60 6.12 -7.86
CA ARG A 143 -20.74 6.93 -7.40
C ARG A 143 -22.09 6.36 -7.87
N ARG A 144 -22.08 5.46 -8.85
CA ARG A 144 -23.30 4.86 -9.41
C ARG A 144 -23.45 3.43 -8.92
N PRO A 145 -24.65 3.02 -8.45
CA PRO A 145 -24.97 1.61 -8.31
C PRO A 145 -24.82 0.87 -9.64
N GLY A 146 -24.44 -0.40 -9.57
CA GLY A 146 -24.32 -1.29 -10.73
C GLY A 146 -23.19 -0.95 -11.70
N ALA A 147 -22.22 -0.12 -11.30
CA ALA A 147 -21.16 0.32 -12.21
C ALA A 147 -20.13 -0.78 -12.54
N PHE A 148 -20.03 -1.82 -11.70
CA PHE A 148 -19.08 -2.92 -11.88
C PHE A 148 -19.79 -4.21 -12.31
N GLY A 149 -19.58 -4.58 -13.58
CA GLY A 149 -19.97 -5.87 -14.16
C GLY A 149 -18.79 -6.81 -14.36
N GLU A 150 -19.02 -7.94 -15.03
CA GLU A 150 -18.01 -8.99 -15.27
C GLU A 150 -16.74 -8.46 -15.97
N ALA A 151 -16.90 -7.54 -16.94
CA ALA A 151 -15.76 -6.97 -17.64
C ALA A 151 -14.89 -6.09 -16.73
N SER A 152 -15.51 -5.31 -15.83
CA SER A 152 -14.79 -4.52 -14.82
C SER A 152 -14.09 -5.42 -13.81
N GLU A 153 -14.71 -6.53 -13.43
CA GLU A 153 -14.13 -7.53 -12.53
C GLU A 153 -12.88 -8.18 -13.14
N LEU A 154 -12.96 -8.62 -14.40
CA LEU A 154 -11.82 -9.20 -15.12
C LEU A 154 -10.69 -8.18 -15.30
N ALA A 155 -11.02 -6.94 -15.68
CA ALA A 155 -10.04 -5.86 -15.80
C ALA A 155 -9.35 -5.56 -14.46
N GLY A 156 -10.11 -5.49 -13.37
CA GLY A 156 -9.60 -5.26 -12.03
C GLY A 156 -8.72 -6.41 -11.52
N TRP A 157 -9.06 -7.67 -11.84
CA TRP A 157 -8.22 -8.83 -11.53
C TRP A 157 -6.85 -8.75 -12.20
N LEU A 158 -6.83 -8.46 -13.50
CA LEU A 158 -5.59 -8.33 -14.28
C LEU A 158 -4.72 -7.20 -13.74
N LEU A 159 -5.34 -6.05 -13.44
CA LEU A 159 -4.68 -4.92 -12.80
C LEU A 159 -4.10 -5.29 -11.44
N ALA A 160 -4.92 -5.86 -10.54
CA ALA A 160 -4.53 -6.21 -9.18
C ALA A 160 -3.34 -7.19 -9.16
N SER A 161 -3.32 -8.15 -10.10
CA SER A 161 -2.22 -9.11 -10.23
C SER A 161 -0.88 -8.43 -10.56
N HIS A 162 -0.88 -7.48 -11.50
CA HIS A 162 0.32 -6.72 -11.85
C HIS A 162 0.70 -5.71 -10.76
N ALA A 163 -0.31 -5.09 -10.14
CA ALA A 163 -0.13 -4.16 -9.02
C ALA A 163 0.54 -4.84 -7.83
N ALA A 164 0.16 -6.07 -7.49
CA ALA A 164 0.76 -6.83 -6.40
C ALA A 164 2.26 -7.08 -6.65
N VAL A 165 2.63 -7.53 -7.85
CA VAL A 165 4.04 -7.74 -8.23
C VAL A 165 4.84 -6.44 -8.18
N ALA A 166 4.30 -5.35 -8.73
CA ALA A 166 4.96 -4.05 -8.72
C ALA A 166 5.15 -3.51 -7.30
N PHE A 167 4.11 -3.61 -6.45
CA PHE A 167 4.18 -3.15 -5.07
C PHE A 167 5.18 -3.98 -4.25
N SER A 168 5.16 -5.31 -4.37
CA SER A 168 6.15 -6.20 -3.74
C SER A 168 7.57 -5.84 -4.15
N SER A 169 7.80 -5.63 -5.45
CA SER A 169 9.10 -5.28 -6.01
C SER A 169 9.61 -3.93 -5.49
N ALA A 170 8.77 -2.90 -5.53
CA ALA A 170 9.11 -1.57 -5.02
C ALA A 170 9.41 -1.60 -3.51
N ARG A 171 8.64 -2.37 -2.74
CA ARG A 171 8.86 -2.54 -1.29
C ARG A 171 10.19 -3.22 -1.00
N THR A 172 10.49 -4.29 -1.73
CA THR A 172 11.76 -5.03 -1.62
C THR A 172 12.94 -4.15 -2.00
N HIS A 173 12.85 -3.42 -3.13
CA HIS A 173 13.89 -2.49 -3.56
C HIS A 173 14.17 -1.42 -2.50
N ALA A 174 13.11 -0.76 -1.98
CA ALA A 174 13.25 0.26 -0.95
C ALA A 174 13.80 -0.30 0.37
N GLN A 175 13.57 -1.58 0.70
CA GLN A 175 14.19 -2.23 1.85
C GLN A 175 15.68 -2.48 1.64
N MET A 176 16.07 -2.93 0.44
CA MET A 176 17.47 -3.14 0.06
C MET A 176 18.26 -1.84 0.08
N GLU A 177 17.74 -0.77 -0.52
CA GLU A 177 18.36 0.56 -0.49
C GLU A 177 18.58 1.05 0.94
N ARG A 178 17.56 0.94 1.80
CA ARG A 178 17.67 1.27 3.23
C ARG A 178 18.73 0.43 3.94
N ALA A 179 18.85 -0.85 3.61
CA ALA A 179 19.86 -1.73 4.20
C ALA A 179 21.28 -1.33 3.77
N VAL A 180 21.49 -1.00 2.49
CA VAL A 180 22.77 -0.50 1.96
C VAL A 180 23.13 0.84 2.61
N ALA A 181 22.21 1.79 2.64
CA ALA A 181 22.43 3.09 3.28
C ALA A 181 22.76 2.95 4.77
N THR A 182 22.08 2.04 5.47
CA THR A 182 22.37 1.74 6.88
C THR A 182 23.77 1.15 7.06
N ARG A 183 24.18 0.20 6.21
CA ARG A 183 25.54 -0.37 6.26
C ARG A 183 26.60 0.70 5.98
N HIS A 184 26.34 1.59 5.03
CA HIS A 184 27.25 2.69 4.72
C HIS A 184 27.44 3.63 5.92
N ALA A 185 26.34 4.11 6.53
CA ALA A 185 26.40 4.97 7.71
C ALA A 185 27.13 4.32 8.89
N ILE A 186 26.92 3.02 9.14
CA ILE A 186 27.64 2.28 10.18
C ILE A 186 29.14 2.22 9.87
N GLY A 187 29.53 1.93 8.62
CA GLY A 187 30.92 1.93 8.20
C GLY A 187 31.61 3.29 8.38
N GLU A 188 30.93 4.38 8.00
CA GLU A 188 31.42 5.74 8.18
C GLU A 188 31.61 6.09 9.67
N ALA A 189 30.61 5.79 10.51
CA ALA A 189 30.69 5.99 11.95
C ALA A 189 31.84 5.20 12.59
N MET A 190 32.04 3.94 12.19
CA MET A 190 33.18 3.14 12.66
C MET A 190 34.50 3.79 12.24
N GLY A 191 34.62 4.25 10.99
CA GLY A 191 35.82 4.96 10.52
C GLY A 191 36.15 6.21 11.34
N ILE A 192 35.15 7.00 11.70
CA ILE A 192 35.30 8.18 12.58
C ILE A 192 35.83 7.75 13.97
N LEU A 193 35.25 6.71 14.57
CA LEU A 193 35.66 6.21 15.89
C LEU A 193 37.06 5.61 15.87
N MET A 194 37.40 4.84 14.82
CA MET A 194 38.73 4.28 14.61
C MET A 194 39.78 5.39 14.50
N GLY A 195 39.51 6.43 13.70
CA GLY A 195 40.42 7.55 13.50
C GLY A 195 40.58 8.44 14.75
N SER A 196 39.48 8.68 15.48
CA SER A 196 39.47 9.60 16.62
C SER A 196 39.96 8.96 17.92
N HIS A 197 39.73 7.66 18.09
CA HIS A 197 40.00 6.94 19.34
C HIS A 197 41.01 5.79 19.19
N HIS A 198 41.64 5.62 18.02
CA HIS A 198 42.61 4.56 17.73
C HIS A 198 42.07 3.14 18.02
N LEU A 199 40.77 2.95 17.78
CA LEU A 199 40.09 1.67 17.99
C LEU A 199 40.30 0.75 16.78
N SER A 200 40.29 -0.57 17.03
CA SER A 200 40.08 -1.54 15.96
C SER A 200 38.64 -1.45 15.42
N GLU A 201 38.41 -2.03 14.24
CA GLU A 201 37.06 -2.13 13.66
C GLU A 201 36.08 -2.83 14.61
N GLU A 202 36.50 -3.94 15.23
CA GLU A 202 35.69 -4.69 16.21
C GLU A 202 35.34 -3.82 17.43
N GLN A 203 36.32 -3.07 17.96
CA GLN A 203 36.10 -2.17 19.09
C GLN A 203 35.15 -1.01 18.73
N ALA A 204 35.30 -0.43 17.54
CA ALA A 204 34.42 0.65 17.07
C ALA A 204 32.98 0.15 16.90
N PHE A 205 32.78 -1.04 16.33
CA PHE A 205 31.46 -1.65 16.22
C PHE A 205 30.84 -1.92 17.60
N ASP A 206 31.64 -2.43 18.55
CA ASP A 206 31.18 -2.69 19.91
C ASP A 206 30.78 -1.42 20.65
N VAL A 207 31.45 -0.29 20.40
CA VAL A 207 31.06 1.02 20.93
C VAL A 207 29.66 1.42 20.42
N LEU A 208 29.44 1.35 19.10
CA LEU A 208 28.13 1.66 18.51
C LEU A 208 27.04 0.72 19.06
N ARG A 209 27.33 -0.58 19.15
CA ARG A 209 26.41 -1.61 19.66
C ARG A 209 26.07 -1.38 21.13
N ARG A 210 27.06 -1.08 21.97
CA ARG A 210 26.85 -0.82 23.39
C ARG A 210 25.97 0.41 23.59
N TYR A 211 26.27 1.51 22.91
CA TYR A 211 25.46 2.72 22.99
C TYR A 211 24.01 2.49 22.53
N SER A 212 23.84 1.74 21.44
CA SER A 212 22.51 1.33 20.94
C SER A 212 21.71 0.57 22.00
N GLN A 213 22.34 -0.38 22.68
CA GLN A 213 21.71 -1.21 23.72
C GLN A 213 21.40 -0.42 24.99
N GLU A 214 22.35 0.37 25.49
CA GLU A 214 22.21 1.15 26.73
C GLU A 214 21.15 2.26 26.61
N ASN A 215 20.98 2.82 25.42
CA ASN A 215 20.03 3.91 25.17
C ASN A 215 18.73 3.46 24.49
N ASN A 216 18.59 2.16 24.17
CA ASN A 216 17.47 1.61 23.41
C ASN A 216 17.21 2.37 22.09
N VAL A 217 18.28 2.74 21.39
CA VAL A 217 18.24 3.46 20.10
C VAL A 217 18.71 2.53 18.99
N LYS A 218 18.07 2.56 17.82
CA LYS A 218 18.47 1.73 16.67
C LYS A 218 19.91 2.05 16.26
N LEU A 219 20.71 1.01 16.02
CA LEU A 219 22.13 1.13 15.67
C LEU A 219 22.40 2.12 14.52
N ARG A 220 21.54 2.16 13.50
CA ARG A 220 21.65 3.12 12.38
C ARG A 220 21.56 4.58 12.82
N GLU A 221 20.76 4.89 13.83
CA GLU A 221 20.62 6.26 14.34
C GLU A 221 21.83 6.63 15.21
N VAL A 222 22.39 5.65 15.94
CA VAL A 222 23.66 5.84 16.65
C VAL A 222 24.78 6.12 15.65
N ALA A 223 24.87 5.35 14.57
CA ALA A 223 25.84 5.60 13.51
C ALA A 223 25.67 7.00 12.91
N ARG A 224 24.44 7.41 12.58
CA ARG A 224 24.14 8.76 12.09
C ARG A 224 24.57 9.84 13.08
N LEU A 225 24.34 9.64 14.38
CA LEU A 225 24.76 10.56 15.43
C LEU A 225 26.29 10.75 15.45
N VAL A 226 27.04 9.66 15.28
CA VAL A 226 28.51 9.73 15.16
C VAL A 226 28.93 10.46 13.90
N CYS A 227 28.33 10.18 12.75
CA CYS A 227 28.62 10.89 11.51
C CYS A 227 28.36 12.40 11.63
N GLU A 228 27.27 12.79 12.30
CA GLU A 228 26.91 14.21 12.48
C GLU A 228 27.79 14.93 13.52
N LYS A 229 28.20 14.25 14.59
CA LYS A 229 28.89 14.88 15.74
C LYS A 229 30.39 14.59 15.83
N GLY A 230 30.91 13.67 15.03
CA GLY A 230 32.30 13.21 15.10
C GLY A 230 32.59 12.25 16.27
N GLY A 231 31.58 11.77 16.99
CA GLY A 231 31.75 10.89 18.14
C GLY A 231 30.48 10.65 18.95
N LEU A 232 30.57 9.79 19.98
CA LEU A 232 29.54 9.60 20.99
C LEU A 232 30.00 10.27 22.29
N SER A 233 29.15 11.15 22.83
CA SER A 233 29.32 11.78 24.14
C SER A 233 28.73 10.94 25.26
#